data_AF-X1QTY9-F1
#
_entry.id   AF-X1QTY9-F1
#
_cell.length_a   1.000
_cell.length_b   1.000
_cell.length_c   1.000
_cell.angle_alpha   90.00
_cell.angle_beta   90.00
_cell.angle_gamma   90.00
#
_symmetry.space_group_name_H-M   'P 1'
#
loop_
_entity.id
_entity.type
_entity.pdbx_description
1 polymer ?
#
loop_
_entity_poly.entity_id
_entity_poly.type
_entity_poly.pdbx_seq_one_letter_code
_entity_poly.pdbx_strand_id
1 'polypeptide(L)' 'RIFGEKITREVLGRLGVKTLIRSHEPCEGTSLNHKGKVLTLFSRKGEPYFNSQAAYLEIDLSDKAKSGQELVKEARYF' A
#
# COMPACT_ATOMS: atom_id res chain seq x y z
N ARG A 1 -5.71 -12.70 10.40
CA ARG A 1 -7.01 -13.07 9.75
C ARG A 1 -6.98 -12.46 8.34
N ILE A 2 -7.30 -13.23 7.29
CA ILE A 2 -7.23 -12.78 5.88
C ILE A 2 -8.61 -12.24 5.45
N PHE A 3 -8.65 -11.23 4.59
CA PHE A 3 -9.88 -10.70 3.98
C PHE A 3 -9.71 -10.58 2.46
N GLY A 4 -10.80 -10.77 1.71
CA GLY A 4 -10.77 -10.74 0.24
C GLY A 4 -11.15 -9.39 -0.38
N GLU A 5 -11.07 -9.32 -1.71
CA GLU A 5 -11.40 -8.13 -2.52
C GLU A 5 -12.82 -7.60 -2.26
N LYS A 6 -13.81 -8.50 -2.10
CA LYS A 6 -15.21 -8.11 -1.82
C LYS A 6 -15.32 -7.23 -0.58
N ILE A 7 -14.70 -7.65 0.52
CA ILE A 7 -14.71 -6.91 1.79
C ILE A 7 -14.01 -5.56 1.62
N THR A 8 -12.88 -5.54 0.92
CA THR A 8 -12.16 -4.29 0.63
C THR A 8 -13.06 -3.30 -0.11
N ARG A 9 -13.72 -3.74 -1.18
CA ARG A 9 -14.60 -2.87 -1.96
C ARG A 9 -15.77 -2.34 -1.13
N GLU A 10 -16.41 -3.19 -0.33
CA GLU A 10 -17.55 -2.80 0.50
C GLU A 10 -17.15 -1.81 1.59
N VAL A 11 -16.05 -2.06 2.30
CA VAL A 11 -15.58 -1.19 3.39
C VAL A 11 -15.09 0.15 2.86
N LEU A 12 -14.22 0.16 1.84
CA LEU A 12 -13.72 1.42 1.27
C LEU A 12 -14.86 2.25 0.67
N GLY A 13 -15.82 1.60 0.01
CA GLY A 13 -17.00 2.25 -0.54
C GLY A 13 -17.87 2.90 0.55
N ARG A 14 -18.12 2.21 1.66
CA ARG A 14 -18.87 2.76 2.81
C ARG A 14 -18.16 3.92 3.49
N LEU A 15 -16.83 3.89 3.53
CA LEU A 15 -16.00 4.94 4.14
C LEU A 15 -15.71 6.12 3.20
N GLY A 16 -16.07 6.02 1.92
CA GLY A 16 -15.77 7.05 0.93
C GLY A 16 -14.27 7.23 0.65
N VAL A 17 -13.44 6.19 0.87
CA VAL A 17 -11.99 6.25 0.68
C VAL A 17 -11.55 5.46 -0.56
N LYS A 18 -10.41 5.86 -1.16
CA LYS A 18 -9.95 5.29 -2.43
C LYS A 18 -9.02 4.08 -2.27
N THR A 19 -8.19 4.05 -1.23
CA THR A 19 -7.15 3.02 -1.05
C THR A 19 -6.84 2.79 0.42
N LEU A 20 -6.63 1.53 0.79
CA LEU A 20 -6.07 1.13 2.08
C LEU A 20 -4.55 1.03 1.94
N ILE A 21 -3.81 1.84 2.70
CA ILE A 21 -2.35 1.69 2.84
C ILE A 21 -2.10 0.90 4.12
N ARG A 22 -1.33 -0.19 4.02
CA ARG A 22 -0.97 -1.05 5.15
C ARG A 22 0.46 -1.52 5.06
N SER A 23 1.06 -1.84 6.20
CA SER A 23 2.33 -2.58 6.29
C SER A 23 2.05 -4.00 6.81
N HIS A 24 2.97 -4.63 7.52
CA HIS A 24 2.87 -5.98 8.11
C HIS A 24 3.46 -7.12 7.28
N GLU A 25 3.03 -7.34 6.03
CA GLU A 25 3.64 -8.37 5.18
C GLU A 25 4.89 -7.83 4.47
N PRO A 26 6.03 -8.56 4.49
CA PRO A 26 7.26 -8.17 3.80
C PRO A 26 7.10 -8.19 2.28
N CYS A 27 7.69 -7.20 1.62
CA CYS A 27 7.85 -7.13 0.17
C CYS A 27 9.02 -6.20 -0.18
N GLU A 28 9.44 -6.20 -1.44
CA GLU A 28 10.43 -5.27 -2.00
C GLU A 28 9.84 -3.85 -2.12
N GLY A 29 9.69 -3.17 -0.98
CA GLY A 29 9.17 -1.80 -0.86
C GLY A 29 7.65 -1.68 -0.96
N THR A 30 7.04 -2.17 -2.03
CA THR A 30 5.59 -2.06 -2.24
C THR A 30 4.95 -3.31 -2.84
N SER A 31 3.67 -3.57 -2.54
CA SER A 31 2.87 -4.58 -3.25
C SER A 31 1.41 -4.16 -3.38
N LEU A 32 0.78 -4.42 -4.52
CA LEU A 32 -0.63 -4.09 -4.77
C LEU A 32 -1.50 -5.33 -4.73
N ASN A 33 -2.58 -5.24 -3.95
CA ASN A 33 -3.57 -6.30 -3.80
C ASN A 33 -4.97 -5.77 -4.13
N HIS A 34 -5.90 -6.71 -4.33
CA HIS A 34 -7.33 -6.42 -4.53
C HIS A 34 -7.59 -5.38 -5.65
N LYS A 35 -6.91 -5.57 -6.79
CA LYS A 35 -6.96 -4.67 -7.95
C LYS A 35 -6.53 -3.23 -7.65
N GLY A 36 -5.52 -3.09 -6.79
CA GLY A 36 -4.90 -1.80 -6.43
C GLY A 36 -5.65 -1.01 -5.36
N LYS A 37 -6.65 -1.62 -4.70
CA LYS A 37 -7.36 -1.01 -3.56
C LYS A 37 -6.62 -1.16 -2.24
N VAL A 38 -5.67 -2.10 -2.18
CA VAL A 38 -4.80 -2.30 -1.01
C VAL A 38 -3.35 -2.13 -1.45
N LEU A 39 -2.67 -1.17 -0.86
CA LEU A 39 -1.24 -0.96 -1.00
C LEU A 39 -0.54 -1.47 0.26
N THR A 40 0.30 -2.47 0.05
CA THR A 40 1.33 -2.90 0.99
C THR A 40 2.54 -1.97 0.86
N LEU A 41 2.91 -1.25 1.92
CA LEU A 41 4.15 -0.45 2.03
C LEU A 41 5.09 -1.07 3.06
N PHE A 42 6.35 -1.28 2.71
CA PHE A 42 7.33 -1.94 3.56
C PHE A 42 8.67 -1.20 3.56
N SER A 43 9.13 -0.79 4.75
CA SER A 43 10.26 0.14 4.92
C SER A 43 11.50 -0.49 5.57
N ARG A 44 11.68 -1.81 5.43
CA ARG A 44 12.82 -2.55 6.00
C ARG A 44 13.55 -3.39 4.95
N LYS A 45 14.86 -3.18 4.88
CA LYS A 45 15.84 -4.00 4.17
C LYS A 45 16.52 -5.01 5.11
N GLY A 46 17.13 -6.04 4.54
CA GLY A 46 17.95 -6.99 5.27
C GLY A 46 17.17 -7.85 6.27
N GLU A 47 17.87 -8.47 7.22
CA GLU A 47 17.27 -9.36 8.21
C GLU A 47 16.05 -8.74 8.92
N PRO A 48 15.00 -9.52 9.27
CA PRO A 48 14.84 -10.96 9.03
C PRO A 48 14.13 -11.27 7.68
N TYR A 49 13.78 -10.26 6.90
CA TYR A 49 12.99 -10.41 5.67
C TYR A 49 13.85 -10.44 4.41
N PHE A 50 15.09 -10.00 4.52
CA PHE A 50 16.11 -10.00 3.47
C PHE A 50 15.69 -9.26 2.19
N ASN A 51 14.77 -8.29 2.29
CA ASN A 51 14.41 -7.46 1.16
C ASN A 51 15.64 -6.67 0.71
N SER A 52 15.83 -6.61 -0.61
CA SER A 52 16.86 -5.78 -1.24
C SER A 52 16.48 -4.30 -1.26
N GLN A 53 15.17 -4.02 -1.28
CA GLN A 53 14.60 -2.68 -1.34
C GLN A 53 13.58 -2.45 -0.23
N ALA A 54 13.53 -1.21 0.23
CA ALA A 54 12.47 -0.67 1.08
C ALA A 54 11.83 0.53 0.38
N ALA A 55 10.63 0.92 0.79
CA ALA A 55 10.00 2.12 0.28
C ALA A 55 9.31 2.92 1.38
N TYR A 56 9.12 4.22 1.13
CA TYR A 56 8.25 5.10 1.88
C TYR A 56 7.43 5.98 0.93
N LEU A 57 6.36 6.58 1.46
CA LEU A 57 5.52 7.55 0.76
C LEU A 57 5.62 8.91 1.44
N GLU A 58 5.73 9.95 0.64
CA GLU A 58 5.51 11.33 1.06
C GLU A 58 4.17 11.75 0.47
N ILE A 59 3.19 12.08 1.32
CA ILE A 59 1.82 12.36 0.90
C ILE A 59 1.49 13.80 1.26
N ASP A 60 1.21 14.62 0.26
CA ASP A 60 0.61 15.94 0.46
C ASP A 60 -0.87 15.77 0.83
N LEU A 61 -1.27 16.31 1.98
CA LEU A 61 -2.65 16.21 2.47
C LEU A 61 -3.61 17.17 1.76
N SER A 62 -3.10 18.15 1.02
CA SER A 62 -3.90 19.05 0.18
C SER A 62 -4.30 18.43 -1.16
N ASP A 63 -3.59 17.37 -1.59
CA ASP A 63 -3.85 16.64 -2.82
C ASP A 63 -5.12 15.77 -2.73
N LYS A 64 -5.68 15.44 -3.89
CA LYS A 64 -6.78 14.46 -3.97
C LYS A 64 -6.29 13.07 -3.58
N ALA A 65 -7.17 12.29 -2.93
CA ALA A 65 -6.89 10.89 -2.62
C ALA A 65 -6.51 10.09 -3.90
N LYS A 66 -5.40 9.35 -3.80
CA LYS A 66 -4.80 8.58 -4.90
C LYS A 66 -5.16 7.10 -4.78
N SER A 67 -5.20 6.40 -5.91
CA SER A 67 -5.33 4.94 -5.98
C SER A 67 -4.01 4.28 -5.59
N GLY A 68 -4.04 2.98 -5.24
CA GLY A 68 -2.81 2.24 -5.01
C GLY A 68 -1.86 2.27 -6.22
N GLN A 69 -2.39 2.22 -7.45
CA GLN A 69 -1.59 2.33 -8.66
C GLN A 69 -0.89 3.69 -8.80
N GLU A 70 -1.54 4.78 -8.42
CA GLU A 70 -0.95 6.12 -8.40
C GLU A 70 0.11 6.22 -7.30
N LEU A 71 -0.20 5.75 -6.09
CA LEU A 71 0.68 5.80 -4.94
C LEU A 71 1.98 5.01 -5.15
N VAL A 72 1.94 3.83 -5.78
CA VAL A 72 3.16 3.05 -6.05
C VAL A 72 4.13 3.80 -6.98
N LYS A 73 3.62 4.60 -7.91
CA LYS A 73 4.48 5.42 -8.80
C LYS A 73 5.17 6.56 -8.06
N GLU A 74 4.61 7.00 -6.94
CA GLU A 74 5.14 8.07 -6.10
C GLU A 74 5.98 7.54 -4.93
N ALA A 75 6.01 6.22 -4.72
CA ALA A 75 6.82 5.60 -3.68
C ALA A 75 8.32 5.82 -3.94
N ARG A 76 9.03 6.24 -2.90
CA ARG A 76 10.49 6.39 -2.95
C ARG A 76 11.13 5.13 -2.42
N TYR A 77 11.91 4.46 -3.27
CA TYR A 77 12.63 3.23 -2.95
C TYR A 77 14.06 3.55 -2.51
N PHE A 78 14.57 2.78 -1.55
CA PHE A 78 15.91 2.94 -1.00
C PHE A 78 16.49 1.61 -0.51
#